data_AF-A0A4Q2A8M8-F1
#
_entry.id   AF-A0A4Q2A8M8-F1
#
_cell.length_a   1.000
_cell.length_b   1.000
_cell.length_c   1.000
_cell.angle_alpha   90.00
_cell.angle_beta   90.00
_cell.angle_gamma   90.00
#
_symmetry.space_group_name_H-M   'P 1'
#
loop_
_entity.id
_entity.type
_entity.pdbx_description
1 polymer ?
#
loop_
_entity_poly.entity_id
_entity_poly.type
_entity_poly.pdbx_seq_one_letter_code
_entity_poly.pdbx_strand_id
1 'polypeptide(L)'
;MSRIAIPTIESATGATADVYAQVRKVAGGTVPNLFAAVGHLAPNALAAVLNAEGVLAGGTLSKQDLETIKLLVSADTGCDYCVAAHNLLGKMTGLSADALRAIRSGQPGTGDAKRDALIRFVLNLQRTSGTITDDEFAAIREAGYTDAQLAEISLAIALTIFTNTFNRINDTVVDFPPVK
;
A
#
# COMPACT_ATOMS: atom_id res chain seq x y z
N MET A 1 0.62 -15.71 -16.08
CA MET A 1 1.85 -14.95 -16.42
C MET A 1 1.45 -13.49 -16.55
N SER A 2 2.33 -12.55 -16.20
CA SER A 2 2.05 -11.11 -16.33
C SER A 2 1.86 -10.74 -17.80
N ARG A 3 1.02 -9.74 -18.08
CA ARG A 3 0.72 -9.30 -19.46
C ARG A 3 1.88 -8.57 -20.12
N ILE A 4 2.62 -7.76 -19.36
CA ILE A 4 3.77 -7.02 -19.87
C ILE A 4 5.01 -7.88 -19.71
N ALA A 5 5.65 -8.19 -20.84
CA ALA A 5 6.93 -8.87 -20.87
C ALA A 5 8.06 -7.88 -20.51
N ILE A 6 8.97 -8.32 -19.64
CA ILE A 6 10.17 -7.56 -19.27
C ILE A 6 11.42 -8.43 -19.44
N PRO A 7 12.60 -7.83 -19.70
CA PRO A 7 13.87 -8.54 -19.67
C PRO A 7 14.17 -9.14 -18.30
N THR A 8 15.17 -10.02 -18.23
CA THR A 8 15.66 -10.53 -16.93
C THR A 8 16.20 -9.38 -16.09
N ILE A 9 15.98 -9.44 -14.79
CA ILE A 9 16.34 -8.38 -13.84
C ILE A 9 17.85 -8.12 -13.87
N GLU A 10 18.65 -9.16 -14.09
CA GLU A 10 20.12 -9.15 -14.18
C GLU A 10 20.63 -8.42 -15.42
N SER A 11 19.81 -8.28 -16.47
CA SER A 11 20.18 -7.57 -17.70
C SER A 11 19.94 -6.05 -17.63
N ALA A 12 19.37 -5.55 -16.53
CA ALA A 12 19.07 -4.14 -16.36
C ALA A 12 20.35 -3.28 -16.38
N THR A 13 20.25 -2.11 -17.01
CA THR A 13 21.32 -1.11 -17.06
C THR A 13 20.76 0.29 -16.79
N GLY A 14 21.65 1.25 -16.52
CA GLY A 14 21.28 2.65 -16.26
C GLY A 14 20.24 2.79 -15.13
N ALA A 15 19.28 3.69 -15.33
CA ALA A 15 18.27 4.01 -14.31
C ALA A 15 17.43 2.81 -13.84
N THR A 16 17.23 1.79 -14.68
CA THR A 16 16.52 0.56 -14.28
C THR A 16 17.35 -0.24 -13.27
N ALA A 17 18.66 -0.37 -13.51
CA ALA A 17 19.56 -1.05 -12.57
C ALA A 17 19.63 -0.31 -11.23
N ASP A 18 19.69 1.02 -11.26
CA ASP A 18 19.74 1.86 -10.06
C ASP A 18 18.49 1.69 -9.19
N VAL A 19 17.30 1.73 -9.81
CA VAL A 19 16.05 1.58 -9.05
C VAL A 19 15.86 0.15 -8.54
N TYR A 20 16.28 -0.87 -9.29
CA TYR A 20 16.30 -2.25 -8.78
C TYR A 20 17.23 -2.40 -7.59
N ALA A 21 18.40 -1.75 -7.59
CA ALA A 21 19.29 -1.74 -6.44
C ALA A 21 18.63 -1.08 -5.21
N GLN A 22 17.86 0.00 -5.41
CA GLN A 22 17.07 0.61 -4.34
C GLN A 22 16.00 -0.34 -3.80
N VAL A 23 15.26 -1.02 -4.69
CA VAL A 23 14.25 -2.02 -4.32
C VAL A 23 14.87 -3.13 -3.48
N ARG A 24 16.01 -3.69 -3.89
CA ARG A 24 16.68 -4.78 -3.14
C ARG A 24 17.02 -4.36 -1.71
N LYS A 25 17.40 -3.10 -1.47
CA LYS A 25 17.69 -2.60 -0.12
C LYS A 25 16.45 -2.63 0.78
N VAL A 26 15.27 -2.32 0.24
CA VAL A 26 14.03 -2.22 1.03
C VAL A 26 13.23 -3.53 1.06
N ALA A 27 13.41 -4.41 0.06
CA ALA A 27 12.68 -5.67 -0.10
C ALA A 27 13.52 -6.92 0.23
N GLY A 28 14.49 -6.79 1.14
CA GLY A 28 15.26 -7.94 1.65
C GLY A 28 16.11 -8.66 0.60
N GLY A 29 16.64 -7.93 -0.38
CA GLY A 29 17.51 -8.46 -1.44
C GLY A 29 16.79 -8.91 -2.71
N THR A 30 15.46 -8.93 -2.71
CA THR A 30 14.64 -9.32 -3.87
C THR A 30 14.16 -8.11 -4.67
N VAL A 31 13.67 -8.35 -5.90
CA VAL A 31 12.95 -7.35 -6.68
C VAL A 31 11.58 -7.95 -7.02
N PRO A 32 10.52 -7.63 -6.26
CA PRO A 32 9.19 -8.12 -6.51
C PRO A 32 8.70 -7.81 -7.94
N ASN A 33 7.87 -8.68 -8.50
CA ASN A 33 7.40 -8.61 -9.89
C ASN A 33 6.75 -7.26 -10.26
N LEU A 34 6.03 -6.63 -9.34
CA LEU A 34 5.50 -5.26 -9.54
C LEU A 34 6.65 -4.28 -9.81
N PHE A 35 7.66 -4.27 -8.93
CA PHE A 35 8.78 -3.34 -9.03
C PHE A 35 9.70 -3.67 -10.21
N ALA A 36 9.83 -4.95 -10.58
CA ALA A 36 10.49 -5.33 -11.82
C ALA A 36 9.77 -4.71 -13.03
N ALA A 37 8.46 -4.86 -13.13
CA ALA A 37 7.70 -4.32 -14.26
C ALA A 37 7.73 -2.79 -14.32
N VAL A 38 7.44 -2.09 -13.21
CA VAL A 38 7.46 -0.62 -13.18
C VAL A 38 8.87 -0.08 -13.38
N GLY A 39 9.89 -0.70 -12.77
CA GLY A 39 11.28 -0.25 -12.89
C GLY A 39 11.81 -0.35 -14.32
N HIS A 40 11.44 -1.39 -15.06
CA HIS A 40 11.80 -1.51 -16.47
C HIS A 40 11.11 -0.45 -17.35
N LEU A 41 9.81 -0.24 -17.16
CA LEU A 41 9.00 0.62 -18.03
C LEU A 41 9.16 2.11 -17.70
N ALA A 42 9.30 2.43 -16.41
CA ALA A 42 9.27 3.79 -15.89
C ALA A 42 10.14 3.90 -14.62
N PRO A 43 11.48 3.77 -14.74
CA PRO A 43 12.39 3.75 -13.59
C PRO A 43 12.29 5.01 -12.72
N ASN A 44 12.09 6.18 -13.33
CA ASN A 44 11.92 7.44 -12.60
C ASN A 44 10.60 7.49 -11.81
N ALA A 45 9.52 6.88 -12.34
CA ALA A 45 8.26 6.79 -11.61
C ALA A 45 8.40 5.86 -10.41
N LEU A 46 9.07 4.71 -10.58
CA LEU A 46 9.36 3.82 -9.46
C LEU A 46 10.25 4.50 -8.41
N ALA A 47 11.28 5.24 -8.82
CA ALA A 47 12.14 5.99 -7.90
C ALA A 47 11.33 7.01 -7.07
N ALA A 48 10.40 7.73 -7.71
CA ALA A 48 9.51 8.65 -7.00
C ALA A 48 8.61 7.94 -5.97
N VAL A 49 8.04 6.78 -6.33
CA VAL A 49 7.24 5.96 -5.42
C VAL A 49 8.08 5.46 -4.24
N LEU A 50 9.28 4.94 -4.48
CA LEU A 50 10.16 4.45 -3.40
C LEU A 50 10.59 5.58 -2.46
N ASN A 51 10.84 6.77 -2.99
CA ASN A 51 11.17 7.94 -2.17
C ASN A 51 9.97 8.37 -1.31
N ALA A 52 8.76 8.39 -1.89
CA ALA A 52 7.54 8.72 -1.15
C ALA A 52 7.21 7.67 -0.08
N GLU A 53 7.44 6.38 -0.36
CA GLU A 53 7.35 5.31 0.64
C GLU A 53 8.37 5.50 1.77
N GLY A 54 9.59 5.95 1.45
CA GLY A 54 10.60 6.31 2.45
C GLY A 54 10.16 7.48 3.34
N VAL A 55 9.46 8.48 2.78
CA VAL A 55 8.87 9.59 3.54
C VAL A 55 7.81 9.08 4.51
N LEU A 56 6.89 8.22 4.05
CA LEU A 56 5.87 7.63 4.93
C LEU A 56 6.49 6.77 6.04
N ALA A 57 7.54 6.00 5.74
CA ALA A 57 8.23 5.17 6.72
C ALA A 57 8.92 5.98 7.83
N GLY A 58 9.27 7.25 7.56
CA GLY A 58 9.79 8.20 8.55
C GLY A 58 8.72 9.12 9.15
N GLY A 59 7.46 8.93 8.80
CA GLY A 59 6.32 9.73 9.25
C GLY A 59 5.85 9.41 10.67
N THR A 60 4.67 9.95 11.01
CA THR A 60 4.07 9.87 12.34
C THR A 60 2.96 8.82 12.45
N LEU A 61 2.45 8.29 11.33
CA LEU A 61 1.60 7.11 11.30
C LEU A 61 2.38 5.89 11.79
N SER A 62 1.70 5.02 12.56
CA SER A 62 2.31 3.75 12.94
C SER A 62 2.46 2.85 11.71
N LYS A 63 3.43 1.92 11.74
CA LYS A 63 3.57 0.91 10.69
C LYS A 63 2.29 0.08 10.50
N GLN A 64 1.56 -0.16 11.59
CA GLN A 64 0.27 -0.85 11.54
C GLN A 64 -0.81 -0.02 10.84
N ASP A 65 -0.84 1.31 11.03
CA ASP A 65 -1.76 2.20 10.31
C ASP A 65 -1.43 2.23 8.81
N LEU A 66 -0.15 2.36 8.46
CA LEU A 66 0.28 2.33 7.06
C LEU A 66 -0.16 1.04 6.36
N GLU A 67 0.10 -0.12 6.97
CA GLU A 67 -0.34 -1.40 6.38
C GLU A 67 -1.86 -1.60 6.44
N THR A 68 -2.56 -0.96 7.39
CA THR A 68 -4.02 -0.93 7.42
C THR A 68 -4.57 -0.23 6.18
N ILE A 69 -4.07 0.97 5.88
CA ILE A 69 -4.50 1.76 4.71
C ILE A 69 -4.19 0.98 3.42
N LYS A 70 -2.96 0.50 3.29
CA LYS A 70 -2.50 -0.18 2.07
C LYS A 70 -3.29 -1.47 1.82
N LEU A 71 -3.49 -2.30 2.84
CA LEU A 71 -4.27 -3.53 2.72
C LEU A 71 -5.75 -3.25 2.41
N LEU A 72 -6.35 -2.28 3.10
CA LEU A 72 -7.74 -1.89 2.90
C LEU A 72 -8.00 -1.39 1.48
N VAL A 73 -7.19 -0.44 1.00
CA VAL A 73 -7.31 0.11 -0.36
C VAL A 73 -7.04 -0.98 -1.41
N SER A 74 -6.09 -1.89 -1.15
CA SER A 74 -5.84 -3.06 -2.00
C SER A 74 -7.06 -3.98 -2.12
N ALA A 75 -7.73 -4.27 -1.01
CA ALA A 75 -8.94 -5.09 -1.00
C ALA A 75 -10.10 -4.39 -1.70
N ASP A 76 -10.33 -3.11 -1.39
CA ASP A 76 -11.43 -2.31 -1.94
C ASP A 76 -11.31 -2.12 -3.46
N THR A 77 -10.08 -1.97 -3.97
CA THR A 77 -9.83 -1.86 -5.41
C THR A 77 -9.66 -3.20 -6.13
N GLY A 78 -9.67 -4.33 -5.42
CA GLY A 78 -9.51 -5.66 -5.99
C GLY A 78 -8.12 -5.94 -6.59
N CYS A 79 -7.03 -5.48 -5.94
CA CYS A 79 -5.66 -5.85 -6.33
C CYS A 79 -5.16 -7.07 -5.53
N ASP A 80 -5.26 -8.28 -6.08
CA ASP A 80 -4.83 -9.52 -5.40
C ASP A 80 -3.33 -9.52 -5.06
N TYR A 81 -2.49 -8.99 -5.95
CA TYR A 81 -1.04 -8.85 -5.72
C TYR A 81 -0.75 -8.00 -4.49
N CYS A 82 -1.44 -6.85 -4.40
CA CYS A 82 -1.25 -5.87 -3.34
C CYS A 82 -1.84 -6.37 -2.02
N VAL A 83 -2.99 -7.07 -2.08
CA VAL A 83 -3.59 -7.77 -0.94
C VAL A 83 -2.63 -8.81 -0.38
N ALA A 84 -1.98 -9.62 -1.22
CA ALA A 84 -0.99 -10.61 -0.78
C ALA A 84 0.22 -9.95 -0.10
N ALA A 85 0.78 -8.91 -0.71
CA ALA A 85 1.91 -8.16 -0.18
C ALA A 85 1.60 -7.50 1.18
N HIS A 86 0.54 -6.70 1.24
CA HIS A 86 0.18 -5.94 2.45
C HIS A 86 -0.41 -6.80 3.56
N ASN A 87 -0.96 -7.98 3.24
CA ASN A 87 -1.31 -8.96 4.27
C ASN A 87 -0.06 -9.53 4.95
N LEU A 88 0.99 -9.87 4.19
CA LEU A 88 2.26 -10.32 4.74
C LEU A 88 2.93 -9.21 5.57
N LEU A 89 3.06 -8.01 5.00
CA LEU A 89 3.69 -6.87 5.67
C LEU A 89 2.91 -6.46 6.93
N GLY A 90 1.58 -6.36 6.84
CA GLY A 90 0.72 -6.10 7.99
C GLY A 90 0.94 -7.10 9.12
N LYS A 91 1.04 -8.41 8.80
CA LYS A 91 1.39 -9.43 9.80
C LYS A 91 2.76 -9.18 10.44
N MET A 92 3.76 -8.78 9.66
CA MET A 92 5.11 -8.46 10.18
C MET A 92 5.13 -7.23 11.09
N THR A 93 4.15 -6.33 10.98
CA THR A 93 3.98 -5.21 11.92
C THR A 93 3.28 -5.60 13.24
N GLY A 94 2.83 -6.85 13.36
CA GLY A 94 2.15 -7.36 14.55
C GLY A 94 0.62 -7.31 14.51
N LEU A 95 0.01 -6.98 13.36
CA LEU A 95 -1.45 -7.11 13.21
C LEU A 95 -1.87 -8.57 13.35
N SER A 96 -2.90 -8.82 14.16
CA SER A 96 -3.46 -10.16 14.35
C SER A 96 -4.12 -10.66 13.06
N ALA A 97 -4.29 -11.98 12.93
CA ALA A 97 -5.02 -12.55 11.79
C ALA A 97 -6.46 -12.01 11.70
N ASP A 98 -7.09 -11.76 12.85
CA ASP A 98 -8.45 -11.24 12.94
C ASP A 98 -8.52 -9.79 12.48
N ALA A 99 -7.55 -8.96 12.90
CA ALA A 99 -7.42 -7.59 12.41
C ALA A 99 -7.18 -7.55 10.90
N LEU A 100 -6.27 -8.38 10.37
CA LEU A 100 -6.02 -8.45 8.93
C LEU A 100 -7.28 -8.87 8.15
N ARG A 101 -8.09 -9.78 8.67
CA ARG A 101 -9.39 -10.15 8.06
C ARG A 101 -10.39 -8.99 8.10
N ALA A 102 -10.51 -8.31 9.23
CA ALA A 102 -11.39 -7.14 9.38
C ALA A 102 -11.00 -5.99 8.43
N ILE A 103 -9.69 -5.71 8.32
CA ILE A 103 -9.14 -4.72 7.39
C ILE A 103 -9.51 -5.08 5.94
N ARG A 104 -9.32 -6.34 5.52
CA ARG A 104 -9.68 -6.77 4.15
C ARG A 104 -11.18 -6.70 3.86
N SER A 105 -12.02 -6.99 4.86
CA SER A 105 -13.48 -6.90 4.69
C SER A 105 -14.01 -5.47 4.83
N GLY A 106 -13.16 -4.52 5.23
CA GLY A 106 -13.57 -3.15 5.51
C GLY A 106 -14.54 -3.04 6.67
N GLN A 107 -14.53 -4.01 7.59
CA GLN A 107 -15.43 -4.05 8.74
C GLN A 107 -14.68 -3.64 10.02
N PRO A 108 -15.39 -3.09 11.02
CA PRO A 108 -14.81 -2.93 12.35
C PRO A 108 -14.50 -4.29 12.98
N GLY A 109 -13.77 -4.28 14.09
CA GLY A 109 -13.36 -5.50 14.79
C GLY A 109 -11.87 -5.81 14.65
N THR A 110 -11.02 -4.80 14.45
CA THR A 110 -9.57 -5.01 14.54
C THR A 110 -9.06 -5.19 15.97
N GLY A 111 -9.93 -4.96 16.96
CA GLY A 111 -9.56 -4.93 18.38
C GLY A 111 -8.97 -3.58 18.82
N ASP A 112 -9.01 -2.57 17.96
CA ASP A 112 -8.47 -1.22 18.20
C ASP A 112 -9.43 -0.19 17.59
N ALA A 113 -10.11 0.56 18.45
CA ALA A 113 -11.10 1.55 18.02
C ALA A 113 -10.51 2.67 17.15
N LYS A 114 -9.24 3.04 17.38
CA LYS A 114 -8.55 4.05 16.56
C LYS A 114 -8.37 3.54 15.14
N ARG A 115 -7.93 2.28 14.98
CA ARG A 115 -7.79 1.64 13.66
C ARG A 115 -9.13 1.42 12.96
N ASP A 116 -10.17 1.03 13.68
CA ASP A 116 -11.50 0.89 13.10
C ASP A 116 -12.03 2.24 12.56
N ALA A 117 -11.73 3.35 13.24
CA ALA A 117 -12.03 4.69 12.74
C ALA A 117 -11.23 5.04 11.46
N LEU A 118 -9.95 4.64 11.40
CA LEU A 118 -9.13 4.79 10.18
C LEU A 118 -9.71 4.00 9.00
N ILE A 119 -10.15 2.76 9.22
CA ILE A 119 -10.79 1.95 8.18
C ILE A 119 -12.02 2.67 7.61
N ARG A 120 -12.90 3.15 8.50
CA ARG A 120 -14.11 3.89 8.09
C ARG A 120 -13.76 5.14 7.29
N PHE A 121 -12.80 5.93 7.77
CA PHE A 121 -12.38 7.17 7.12
C PHE A 121 -11.79 6.92 5.71
N VAL A 122 -10.91 5.93 5.58
CA VAL A 122 -10.30 5.57 4.28
C VAL A 122 -11.36 5.05 3.32
N LEU A 123 -12.28 4.19 3.76
CA LEU A 123 -13.37 3.70 2.90
C LEU A 123 -14.30 4.84 2.45
N ASN A 124 -14.59 5.79 3.33
CA ASN A 124 -15.39 6.95 2.97
C ASN A 124 -14.73 7.75 1.83
N LEU A 125 -13.43 8.05 1.94
CA LEU A 125 -12.66 8.72 0.89
C LEU A 125 -12.61 7.91 -0.43
N GLN A 126 -12.49 6.59 -0.33
CA GLN A 126 -12.36 5.71 -1.50
C GLN A 126 -13.68 5.50 -2.26
N ARG A 127 -14.82 5.49 -1.56
CA ARG A 127 -16.13 5.11 -2.12
C ARG A 127 -17.04 6.29 -2.41
N THR A 128 -16.67 7.49 -1.95
CA THR A 128 -17.43 8.72 -2.19
C THR A 128 -16.62 9.69 -3.04
N SER A 129 -17.26 10.77 -3.48
CA SER A 129 -16.64 11.83 -4.27
C SER A 129 -16.98 13.19 -3.68
N GLY A 130 -16.05 14.14 -3.75
CA GLY A 130 -16.21 15.48 -3.21
C GLY A 130 -15.63 15.63 -1.81
N THR A 131 -15.92 16.76 -1.18
CA THR A 131 -15.45 17.06 0.18
C THR A 131 -16.23 16.22 1.19
N ILE A 132 -15.51 15.59 2.13
CA ILE A 132 -16.13 14.88 3.26
C ILE A 132 -16.93 15.85 4.14
N THR A 133 -17.90 15.34 4.87
CA THR A 133 -18.69 16.12 5.84
C THR A 133 -17.85 16.50 7.07
N ASP A 134 -18.23 17.57 7.77
CA ASP A 134 -17.60 17.98 9.03
C ASP A 134 -17.63 16.86 10.10
N ASP A 135 -18.70 16.07 10.16
CA ASP A 135 -18.83 14.94 11.09
C ASP A 135 -17.76 13.85 10.85
N GLU A 136 -17.51 13.52 9.58
CA GLU A 136 -16.48 12.56 9.18
C GLU A 136 -15.07 13.06 9.54
N PHE A 137 -14.82 14.35 9.34
CA PHE A 137 -13.56 15.00 9.72
C PHE A 137 -13.39 15.05 11.25
N ALA A 138 -14.43 15.40 12.00
CA ALA A 138 -14.40 15.43 13.45
C ALA A 138 -14.13 14.02 14.02
N ALA A 139 -14.82 13.00 13.51
CA ALA A 139 -14.70 11.64 14.00
C ALA A 139 -13.29 11.04 13.83
N ILE A 140 -12.58 11.32 12.73
CA ILE A 140 -11.20 10.83 12.58
C ILE A 140 -10.23 11.53 13.54
N ARG A 141 -10.48 12.80 13.86
CA ARG A 141 -9.70 13.55 14.85
C ARG A 141 -9.98 13.10 16.28
N GLU A 142 -11.24 12.82 16.60
CA GLU A 142 -11.64 12.28 17.91
C GLU A 142 -11.05 10.88 18.16
N ALA A 143 -10.87 10.08 17.10
CA ALA A 143 -10.11 8.83 17.15
C ALA A 143 -8.61 9.04 17.43
N GLY A 144 -8.13 10.29 17.38
CA GLY A 144 -6.77 10.67 17.75
C GLY A 144 -5.78 10.70 16.60
N TYR A 145 -6.24 10.85 15.34
CA TYR A 145 -5.34 11.17 14.22
C TYR A 145 -5.16 12.69 14.10
N THR A 146 -3.91 13.12 13.92
CA THR A 146 -3.55 14.53 13.77
C THR A 146 -3.67 15.00 12.33
N ASP A 147 -3.74 16.32 12.10
CA ASP A 147 -3.80 16.89 10.75
C ASP A 147 -2.57 16.48 9.90
N ALA A 148 -1.40 16.32 10.52
CA ALA A 148 -0.20 15.78 9.86
C ALA A 148 -0.41 14.33 9.42
N GLN A 149 -1.00 13.49 10.27
CA GLN A 149 -1.35 12.11 9.92
C GLN A 149 -2.43 12.05 8.84
N LEU A 150 -3.35 13.02 8.75
CA LEU A 150 -4.32 13.08 7.64
C LEU A 150 -3.61 13.31 6.30
N ALA A 151 -2.57 14.14 6.27
CA ALA A 151 -1.73 14.31 5.08
C ALA A 151 -0.98 13.01 4.73
N GLU A 152 -0.41 12.32 5.72
CA GLU A 152 0.25 11.02 5.52
C GLU A 152 -0.72 9.93 5.02
N ILE A 153 -1.95 9.89 5.56
CA ILE A 153 -3.02 8.98 5.10
C ILE A 153 -3.31 9.23 3.61
N SER A 154 -3.43 10.50 3.20
CA SER A 154 -3.69 10.85 1.80
C SER A 154 -2.58 10.36 0.86
N LEU A 155 -1.31 10.50 1.27
CA LEU A 155 -0.17 10.02 0.50
C LEU A 155 -0.15 8.49 0.43
N ALA A 156 -0.39 7.81 1.55
CA ALA A 156 -0.47 6.34 1.59
C ALA A 156 -1.56 5.81 0.65
N ILE A 157 -2.74 6.44 0.62
CA ILE A 157 -3.81 6.10 -0.33
C ILE A 157 -3.32 6.29 -1.77
N ALA A 158 -2.73 7.45 -2.10
CA ALA A 158 -2.29 7.75 -3.46
C ALA A 158 -1.24 6.75 -3.99
N LEU A 159 -0.24 6.40 -3.16
CA LEU A 159 0.78 5.41 -3.52
C LEU A 159 0.18 4.01 -3.69
N THR A 160 -0.76 3.63 -2.84
CA THR A 160 -1.46 2.34 -2.95
C THR A 160 -2.32 2.29 -4.21
N ILE A 161 -3.04 3.36 -4.54
CA ILE A 161 -3.80 3.45 -5.79
C ILE A 161 -2.90 3.29 -7.01
N PHE A 162 -1.72 3.90 -7.01
CA PHE A 162 -0.75 3.74 -8.10
C PHE A 162 -0.37 2.27 -8.32
N THR A 163 0.05 1.57 -7.26
CA THR A 163 0.49 0.17 -7.36
C THR A 163 -0.66 -0.77 -7.69
N ASN A 164 -1.84 -0.54 -7.09
CA ASN A 164 -3.06 -1.31 -7.38
C ASN A 164 -3.46 -1.17 -8.84
N THR A 165 -3.48 0.06 -9.35
CA THR A 165 -3.85 0.35 -10.74
C THR A 165 -2.89 -0.34 -11.70
N PHE A 166 -1.58 -0.21 -11.47
CA PHE A 166 -0.59 -0.86 -12.33
C PHE A 166 -0.73 -2.39 -12.31
N ASN A 167 -0.87 -3.00 -11.13
CA ASN A 167 -1.04 -4.45 -11.03
C ASN A 167 -2.30 -4.97 -11.71
N ARG A 168 -3.41 -4.21 -11.66
CA ARG A 168 -4.65 -4.55 -12.36
C ARG A 168 -4.51 -4.43 -13.88
N ILE A 169 -3.72 -3.47 -14.36
CA ILE A 169 -3.38 -3.35 -15.79
C ILE A 169 -2.52 -4.54 -16.23
N ASN A 170 -1.44 -4.81 -15.49
CA ASN A 170 -0.43 -5.80 -15.86
C ASN A 170 -0.86 -7.25 -15.56
N ASP A 171 -1.85 -7.47 -14.70
CA ASP A 171 -2.16 -8.80 -14.14
C ASP A 171 -0.89 -9.45 -13.59
N THR A 172 -0.20 -8.69 -12.73
CA THR A 172 1.13 -9.05 -12.23
C THR A 172 1.07 -10.37 -11.48
N VAL A 173 1.92 -11.32 -11.89
CA VAL A 173 2.05 -12.61 -11.19
C VAL A 173 2.47 -12.39 -9.74
N VAL A 174 1.67 -12.94 -8.82
CA VAL A 174 1.90 -12.86 -7.38
C VAL A 174 3.13 -13.69 -7.00
N ASP A 175 4.12 -13.03 -6.40
CA ASP A 175 5.35 -13.60 -5.84
C ASP A 175 5.39 -13.48 -4.31
N PHE A 176 4.24 -13.23 -3.69
CA PHE A 176 4.02 -13.23 -2.25
C PHE A 176 3.23 -14.48 -1.81
N PRO A 177 3.32 -14.88 -0.53
CA PRO A 177 2.50 -15.96 0.00
C PRO A 177 1.01 -15.70 -0.22
N PRO A 178 0.21 -16.74 -0.53
CA PRO A 178 -1.23 -16.59 -0.67
C PRO A 178 -1.84 -16.13 0.66
N VAL A 179 -2.86 -15.26 0.56
CA VAL A 179 -3.63 -14.84 1.74
C VAL A 179 -4.45 -16.01 2.25
N LYS A 180 -4.30 -16.31 3.54
CA LYS A 180 -5.11 -17.27 4.27
C LYS A 180 -6.11 -16.54 5.17
#